data_AF-A0A3D2V923-F1
#
_entry.id   AF-A0A3D2V923-F1
#
_cell.length_a   1.000
_cell.length_b   1.000
_cell.length_c   1.000
_cell.angle_alpha   90.00
_cell.angle_beta   90.00
_cell.angle_gamma   90.00
#
_symmetry.space_group_name_H-M   'P 1'
#
loop_
_entity.id
_entity.type
_entity.pdbx_description
1 polymer ?
#
loop_
_entity_poly.entity_id
_entity_poly.type
_entity_poly.pdbx_seq_one_letter_code
_entity_poly.pdbx_strand_id
1 'polypeptide(L)' 'MERSLILLKPDCVQRRLMGEIITRFEKKGLNIIAMKMLQVTPELAQQHYAEHVEKPFYPGLEAFITG' A
#
# COMPACT_ATOMS: atom_id res chain seq x y z
N MET A 1 13.64 -1.87 18.77
CA MET A 1 12.72 -0.90 18.13
C MET A 1 12.42 -1.42 16.74
N GLU A 2 11.14 -1.61 16.40
CA GLU A 2 10.72 -2.21 15.13
C GLU A 2 10.08 -1.16 14.21
N ARG A 3 10.08 -1.45 12.91
CA ARG A 3 9.45 -0.61 11.88
C ARG A 3 8.73 -1.54 10.90
N SER A 4 7.51 -1.17 10.54
CA SER A 4 6.71 -1.88 9.55
C SER A 4 6.28 -0.92 8.46
N LEU A 5 6.26 -1.40 7.22
CA LEU A 5 5.66 -0.71 6.10
C LEU A 5 4.14 -0.89 6.14
N ILE A 6 3.40 0.21 5.95
CA ILE A 6 1.94 0.20 5.77
C ILE A 6 1.66 0.83 4.41
N LEU A 7 0.85 0.14 3.60
CA LEU A 7 0.43 0.61 2.29
C LEU A 7 -1.06 0.94 2.31
N LEU A 8 -1.38 2.21 2.04
CA LEU A 8 -2.75 2.63 1.73
C LEU A 8 -2.96 2.43 0.23
N LYS A 9 -3.68 1.37 -0.14
CA LYS A 9 -3.93 0.97 -1.54
C LYS A 9 -4.81 2.00 -2.28
N PRO A 10 -4.87 1.97 -3.63
CA PRO A 10 -5.61 2.97 -4.41
C PRO A 10 -7.07 3.16 -4.01
N ASP A 11 -7.75 2.08 -3.64
CA ASP A 11 -9.14 2.10 -3.16
C ASP A 11 -9.31 2.89 -1.84
N CYS A 12 -8.33 2.81 -0.93
CA CYS A 12 -8.31 3.61 0.30
C CYS A 12 -8.28 5.11 0.00
N VAL A 13 -7.48 5.51 -1.00
CA VAL A 13 -7.37 6.89 -1.45
C VAL A 13 -8.66 7.34 -2.15
N GLN A 14 -9.15 6.56 -3.12
CA GLN A 14 -10.38 6.84 -3.87
C GLN A 14 -11.59 7.01 -2.95
N ARG A 15 -11.68 6.19 -1.90
CA ARG A 15 -12.75 6.23 -0.90
C ARG A 15 -12.53 7.27 0.20
N ARG A 16 -11.45 8.06 0.13
CA ARG A 16 -11.10 9.12 1.10
C ARG A 16 -10.94 8.59 2.54
N LEU A 17 -10.40 7.38 2.71
CA LEU A 17 -10.27 6.70 4.00
C LEU A 17 -8.92 6.90 4.69
N MET A 18 -7.96 7.59 4.05
CA MET A 18 -6.59 7.70 4.56
C MET A 18 -6.53 8.26 5.99
N GLY A 19 -7.25 9.34 6.27
CA GLY A 19 -7.26 9.97 7.59
C GLY A 19 -7.75 9.03 8.69
N GLU A 20 -8.83 8.32 8.44
CA GLU A 20 -9.38 7.34 9.38
C GLU A 20 -8.37 6.22 9.70
N ILE A 21 -7.71 5.69 8.67
CA ILE A 21 -6.71 4.63 8.86
C ILE A 21 -5.49 5.15 9.61
N ILE A 22 -4.97 6.33 9.26
CA ILE A 22 -3.85 6.99 9.96
C ILE A 22 -4.18 7.19 11.44
N THR A 23 -5.34 7.77 11.73
CA THR A 23 -5.83 7.97 13.10
C THR A 23 -5.91 6.67 13.88
N ARG A 24 -6.27 5.56 13.24
CA ARG A 24 -6.32 4.24 13.90
C ARG A 24 -4.94 3.76 14.35
N PHE A 25 -3.89 4.01 13.57
CA PHE A 25 -2.51 3.67 13.95
C PHE A 25 -2.00 4.58 15.08
N GLU A 26 -2.24 5.89 14.98
CA GLU A 26 -1.86 6.85 16.01
C GLU A 26 -2.55 6.58 17.36
N LYS A 27 -3.86 6.28 17.34
CA LYS A 27 -4.62 5.90 18.55
C LYS A 27 -4.12 4.62 19.21
N LYS A 28 -3.46 3.72 18.46
CA LYS A 28 -2.82 2.51 19.00
C LYS A 28 -1.45 2.81 19.64
N GLY A 29 -0.96 4.06 19.56
CA GLY A 29 0.35 4.47 20.05
C GLY A 29 1.49 4.16 19.09
N LEU A 30 1.19 3.88 17.81
CA LEU A 30 2.22 3.68 16.79
C LEU A 30 2.65 5.03 16.21
N ASN A 31 3.96 5.19 16.07
CA ASN A 31 4.55 6.42 15.53
C ASN A 31 4.69 6.34 14.01
N ILE A 32 4.12 7.32 13.31
CA ILE A 32 4.35 7.50 11.87
C ILE A 32 5.66 8.28 11.70
N ILE A 33 6.70 7.57 11.28
CA ILE A 33 8.05 8.16 11.14
C ILE A 33 8.35 8.67 9.73
N ALA A 34 7.57 8.26 8.72
CA ALA A 34 7.72 8.67 7.33
C ALA A 34 6.43 8.38 6.55
N MET A 35 6.13 9.19 5.54
CA MET A 35 5.04 8.99 4.59
C MET A 35 5.47 9.44 3.20
N LYS A 36 5.00 8.75 2.16
CA LYS A 36 5.18 9.16 0.76
C LYS A 36 3.96 8.74 -0.06
N MET A 37 3.38 9.69 -0.79
CA MET A 37 2.37 9.38 -1.80
C MET A 37 3.07 9.08 -3.13
N LEU A 38 2.66 8.00 -3.78
CA LEU A 38 3.26 7.49 -5.00
C LEU A 38 2.15 7.03 -5.95
N GLN A 39 2.32 7.33 -7.23
CA GLN A 39 1.71 6.54 -8.29
C GLN A 39 2.65 5.35 -8.55
N VAL A 40 2.18 4.13 -8.34
CA VAL A 40 3.00 2.92 -8.48
C VAL A 40 3.09 2.56 -9.97
N THR A 41 4.29 2.29 -10.46
CA THR A 41 4.49 1.78 -11.83
C THR A 41 4.39 0.26 -11.86
N PRO A 42 4.10 -0.37 -13.02
CA PRO A 42 4.09 -1.84 -13.14
C PRO A 42 5.39 -2.49 -12.67
N GLU A 43 6.54 -1.90 -13.01
CA GLU A 43 7.85 -2.42 -12.61
C GLU A 43 8.01 -2.41 -11.08
N LEU A 44 7.55 -1.34 -10.43
CA LEU A 44 7.59 -1.24 -8.96
C LEU A 44 6.59 -2.21 -8.30
N ALA A 45 5.42 -2.43 -8.91
CA ALA A 45 4.45 -3.43 -8.44
C ALA A 45 5.01 -4.85 -8.52
N GLN A 46 5.66 -5.21 -9.64
CA GLN A 46 6.33 -6.51 -9.83
C GLN A 46 7.45 -6.72 -8.82
N GLN A 47 8.26 -5.70 -8.56
CA GLN A 47 9.30 -5.78 -7.54
C GLN A 47 8.72 -5.98 -6.14
N HIS A 48 7.64 -5.26 -5.79
CA HIS A 48 7.01 -5.38 -4.48
C HIS A 48 6.32 -6.72 -4.27
N TYR A 49 5.68 -7.27 -5.31
CA TYR A 49 4.94 -8.52 -5.29
C TYR A 49 5.69 -9.65 -6.02
N ALA A 50 7.03 -9.65 -5.97
CA ALA A 50 7.88 -10.58 -6.70
C ALA A 50 7.50 -12.06 -6.45
N GLU A 51 7.11 -12.40 -5.21
CA GLU A 51 6.66 -13.75 -4.83
C GLU A 51 5.29 -14.15 -5.41
N HIS A 52 4.60 -13.23 -6.08
CA HIS A 52 3.25 -13.44 -6.61
C HIS A 52 3.18 -13.31 -8.12
N VAL A 53 4.26 -12.87 -8.81
CA VAL A 53 4.22 -12.60 -10.26
C VAL A 53 3.79 -13.80 -11.10
N GLU A 54 4.10 -15.01 -10.66
CA GLU A 54 3.71 -16.26 -11.35
C GLU A 54 2.31 -16.77 -10.98
N LYS A 55 1.63 -16.11 -10.02
CA LYS A 55 0.33 -16.55 -9.54
C LYS A 55 -0.78 -16.08 -10.48
N PRO A 56 -1.85 -16.89 -10.67
CA PRO A 56 -2.90 -16.57 -11.65
C PRO A 56 -3.67 -15.28 -11.36
N PHE A 57 -3.68 -14.81 -10.10
CA PHE A 57 -4.35 -13.56 -9.72
C PHE A 57 -3.48 -12.32 -9.96
N TYR A 58 -2.19 -12.48 -10.24
CA TYR A 58 -1.23 -11.37 -10.30
C TYR A 58 -1.59 -10.30 -11.32
N PRO A 59 -2.01 -10.61 -12.56
CA PRO A 59 -2.38 -9.57 -13.53
C PRO A 59 -3.49 -8.64 -13.02
N GLY A 60 -4.45 -9.18 -12.26
CA GLY A 60 -5.50 -8.38 -11.63
C GLY A 60 -5.00 -7.56 -10.44
N LEU A 61 -4.08 -8.11 -9.66
CA LEU A 61 -3.43 -7.38 -8.56
C LEU A 61 -2.59 -6.21 -9.07
N GLU A 62 -1.79 -6.43 -10.12
CA GLU A 62 -0.97 -5.40 -10.74
C GLU A 62 -1.85 -4.26 -11.27
N ALA A 63 -2.84 -4.58 -12.11
CA ALA A 63 -3.77 -3.60 -12.65
C ALA A 63 -4.47 -2.79 -11.55
N PHE A 64 -4.89 -3.44 -10.47
CA PHE A 64 -5.52 -2.77 -9.34
C PHE A 64 -4.59 -1.79 -8.61
N ILE A 65 -3.30 -2.12 -8.49
CA ILE A 65 -2.32 -1.30 -7.77
C ILE A 65 -1.80 -0.14 -8.63
N THR A 66 -1.68 -0.33 -9.95
CA THR A 66 -1.16 0.68 -10.87
C THR A 66 -2.23 1.65 -11.37
N GLY A 67 -3.51 1.25 -11.36
CA GLY A 67 -4.65 2.05 -11.82
C GLY A 67 -4.97 1.81 -13.29
#